data_AF-A0A496WU08-F1
#
_entry.id   AF-A0A496WU08-F1
#
_cell.length_a   1.000
_cell.length_b   1.000
_cell.length_c   1.000
_cell.angle_alpha   90.00
_cell.angle_beta   90.00
_cell.angle_gamma   90.00
#
_symmetry.space_group_name_H-M   'P 1'
#
loop_
_entity.id
_entity.type
_entity.pdbx_description
1 polymer ?
#
loop_
_entity_poly.entity_id
_entity_poly.type
_entity_poly.pdbx_seq_one_letter_code
_entity_poly.pdbx_strand_id
1 'polypeptide(L)' 'MTQSTISLAEKKLIIATFLRQCNDYSDVMVNKYQAQLQDNNLEDSAAQKIHDWSVYRKFNEYAVQELGGDELDHWFR' A
#
# COMPACT_ATOMS: atom_id res chain seq x y z
N MET A 1 -19.96 27.65 -3.90
CA MET A 1 -19.01 26.53 -3.74
C MET A 1 -18.62 26.09 -5.13
N THR A 2 -17.41 26.40 -5.57
CA THR A 2 -16.91 25.96 -6.88
C THR A 2 -16.67 24.46 -6.83
N GLN A 3 -17.49 23.69 -7.54
CA GLN A 3 -17.19 22.29 -7.84
C GLN A 3 -15.85 22.28 -8.57
N SER A 4 -14.79 21.97 -7.84
CA SER A 4 -13.47 21.81 -8.43
C SER A 4 -13.48 20.46 -9.12
N THR A 5 -13.59 20.44 -10.44
CA THR A 5 -13.46 19.22 -11.23
C THR A 5 -12.01 18.76 -11.16
N ILE A 6 -11.72 17.90 -10.18
CA ILE A 6 -10.43 17.24 -10.03
C ILE A 6 -10.14 16.47 -11.32
N SER A 7 -9.01 16.77 -11.96
CA SER A 7 -8.57 16.11 -13.18
C SER A 7 -8.25 14.63 -12.93
N LEU A 8 -8.25 13.81 -13.99
CA LEU A 8 -7.86 12.41 -13.91
C LEU A 8 -6.46 12.24 -13.30
N ALA A 9 -5.52 13.10 -13.71
CA ALA A 9 -4.15 13.10 -13.20
C ALA A 9 -4.10 13.37 -11.67
N GLU A 10 -4.89 14.34 -11.19
CA GLU A 10 -4.99 14.62 -9.76
C GLU A 10 -5.64 13.46 -8.99
N LYS A 11 -6.69 12.83 -9.53
CA LYS A 11 -7.31 11.64 -8.92
C LYS A 11 -6.31 10.48 -8.78
N LYS A 12 -5.57 10.18 -9.86
CA LYS A 12 -4.50 9.16 -9.87
C LYS A 12 -3.42 9.49 -8.83
N LEU A 13 -3.00 10.76 -8.76
CA LEU A 13 -1.98 11.21 -7.80
C LEU A 13 -2.43 11.05 -6.35
N ILE A 14 -3.68 11.42 -6.03
CA ILE A 14 -4.24 11.27 -4.68
C ILE A 14 -4.23 9.80 -4.25
N ILE A 15 -4.67 8.89 -5.12
CA ILE A 15 -4.72 7.46 -4.80
C ILE A 15 -3.30 6.88 -4.71
N ALA A 16 -2.41 7.22 -5.63
CA ALA A 16 -1.02 6.77 -5.58
C ALA A 16 -0.33 7.24 -4.29
N THR A 17 -0.64 8.46 -3.83
CA THR A 17 -0.13 8.99 -2.55
C THR A 17 -0.68 8.20 -1.37
N PHE A 18 -1.98 7.90 -1.36
CA PHE A 18 -2.60 7.07 -0.33
C PHE A 18 -1.99 5.66 -0.28
N LEU A 19 -1.83 5.00 -1.42
CA LEU A 19 -1.23 3.67 -1.50
C LEU A 19 0.23 3.65 -0.99
N ARG A 20 1.00 4.72 -1.25
CA ARG A 20 2.35 4.87 -0.68
C ARG A 20 2.32 5.00 0.85
N GLN A 21 1.38 5.75 1.41
CA GLN A 21 1.19 5.81 2.87
C GLN A 21 0.79 4.44 3.45
N CYS A 22 -0.02 3.66 2.74
CA CYS A 22 -0.32 2.28 3.14
C CYS A 22 0.94 1.39 3.15
N ASN A 23 1.87 1.62 2.22
CA ASN A 23 3.16 0.92 2.19
C ASN A 23 4.05 1.31 3.37
N ASP A 24 4.13 2.60 3.70
CA ASP A 24 4.87 3.07 4.88
C ASP A 24 4.31 2.44 6.17
N TYR A 25 2.98 2.34 6.27
CA TYR A 25 2.34 1.65 7.39
C TYR A 25 2.65 0.16 7.42
N SER A 26 2.68 -0.49 6.25
CA SER A 26 3.06 -1.90 6.12
C SER A 26 4.48 -2.15 6.61
N ASP A 27 5.41 -1.25 6.30
CA ASP A 27 6.80 -1.33 6.76
C ASP A 27 6.90 -1.21 8.29
N VAL A 28 6.12 -0.30 8.90
CA VAL A 28 6.01 -0.22 10.37
C VAL A 28 5.52 -1.54 10.97
N MET A 29 4.52 -2.17 10.34
CA MET A 29 3.98 -3.45 10.81
C MET A 29 4.98 -4.59 10.64
N VAL A 30 5.70 -4.67 9.52
CA VAL A 30 6.76 -5.66 9.31
C VAL A 30 7.84 -5.53 10.38
N ASN A 31 8.33 -4.31 10.64
CA ASN A 31 9.33 -4.05 11.68
C ASN A 31 8.85 -4.50 13.08
N LYS A 32 7.57 -4.26 13.40
CA LYS A 32 6.95 -4.72 14.65
C LYS A 32 7.00 -6.23 14.78
N TYR A 33 6.63 -6.98 13.74
CA TYR A 33 6.62 -8.44 13.79
C TYR A 33 8.04 -9.04 13.71
N GLN A 34 8.97 -8.39 13.01
CA GLN A 34 10.38 -8.78 13.02
C GLN A 34 10.99 -8.69 14.43
N ALA A 35 10.62 -7.67 15.21
CA ALA A 35 11.01 -7.58 16.61
C ALA A 35 10.40 -8.72 17.46
N GLN A 36 9.21 -9.21 17.11
CA GLN A 36 8.58 -10.36 17.79
C GLN A 36 9.20 -11.70 17.42
N LEU A 37 9.80 -11.85 16.23
CA LEU A 37 10.57 -13.05 15.88
C LEU A 37 11.81 -13.26 16.77
N GLN A 38 12.32 -12.19 17.39
CA GLN A 38 13.41 -12.28 18.36
C GLN A 38 12.94 -12.78 19.73
N ASP A 39 11.62 -12.85 19.96
CA ASP A 39 10.99 -13.34 21.18
C ASP A 39 10.35 -14.72 20.89
N ASN A 40 11.00 -15.80 21.37
CA ASN A 40 10.74 -17.21 21.03
C ASN A 40 9.28 -17.71 21.24
N ASN A 41 8.39 -16.91 21.80
CA ASN A 41 7.02 -17.29 22.11
C ASN A 41 6.00 -17.01 20.99
N LEU A 42 6.37 -16.31 19.90
CA LEU A 42 5.41 -15.87 18.86
C LEU A 42 5.86 -16.12 17.42
N GLU A 43 6.91 -16.94 17.23
CA GLU A 43 7.68 -17.04 15.99
C GLU A 43 6.84 -17.39 14.75
N ASP A 44 6.04 -18.47 14.81
CA ASP A 44 5.22 -18.92 13.69
C ASP A 44 4.16 -17.89 13.26
N SER A 45 3.55 -17.20 14.24
CA SER A 45 2.52 -16.20 13.96
C SER A 45 3.10 -14.93 13.37
N ALA A 46 4.30 -14.53 13.81
CA ALA A 46 4.99 -13.34 13.34
C ALA A 46 5.51 -13.51 11.90
N ALA A 47 6.04 -14.69 11.57
CA ALA A 47 6.51 -15.01 10.22
C ALA A 47 5.39 -14.87 9.17
N GLN A 48 4.21 -15.43 9.45
CA GLN A 48 3.05 -15.29 8.55
C GLN A 48 2.61 -13.83 8.42
N LYS A 49 2.57 -13.07 9.51
CA LYS A 49 2.19 -11.65 9.46
C LYS A 49 3.17 -10.84 8.62
N ILE A 50 4.47 -11.07 8.73
CA ILE A 50 5.48 -10.41 7.88
C ILE A 50 5.23 -10.71 6.40
N HIS A 51 4.93 -11.97 6.07
CA HIS A 51 4.60 -12.37 4.71
C HIS A 51 3.37 -11.61 4.19
N ASP A 52 2.27 -11.60 4.95
CA ASP A 52 1.01 -10.95 4.58
C ASP A 52 1.22 -9.45 4.30
N TRP A 53 1.91 -8.74 5.20
CA TRP A 53 2.21 -7.31 5.03
C TRP A 53 3.12 -7.04 3.83
N SER A 54 4.08 -7.94 3.55
CA SER A 54 4.95 -7.82 2.38
C SER A 54 4.20 -8.02 1.07
N VAL A 55 3.24 -8.95 1.03
CA VAL A 55 2.37 -9.17 -0.14
C VAL A 55 1.47 -7.95 -0.37
N TYR A 56 0.85 -7.43 0.69
CA TYR A 56 0.00 -6.24 0.62
C TYR A 56 0.78 -5.02 0.07
N ARG A 57 1.99 -4.79 0.56
CA ARG A 57 2.88 -3.74 0.04
C ARG A 57 3.18 -3.91 -1.44
N LYS A 58 3.57 -5.12 -1.88
CA LYS A 58 3.86 -5.40 -3.30
C LYS A 58 2.66 -5.14 -4.20
N PHE A 59 1.47 -5.54 -3.76
CA PHE A 59 0.24 -5.27 -4.51
C PHE A 59 0.03 -3.77 -4.71
N ASN A 60 0.17 -2.98 -3.65
CA ASN A 60 0.05 -1.52 -3.74
C ASN A 60 1.14 -0.91 -4.66
N GLU A 61 2.36 -1.43 -4.65
CA GLU A 61 3.44 -0.99 -5.56
C GLU A 61 3.05 -1.21 -7.03
N TYR A 62 2.47 -2.37 -7.37
CA TYR A 62 1.94 -2.63 -8.71
C TYR A 62 0.81 -1.66 -9.06
N ALA A 63 -0.16 -1.47 -8.16
CA ALA A 63 -1.27 -0.54 -8.40
C ALA A 63 -0.77 0.91 -8.62
N VAL A 64 0.26 1.35 -7.90
CA VAL A 64 0.89 2.66 -8.13
C VAL A 64 1.55 2.76 -9.51
N GLN A 65 2.16 1.68 -9.99
CA GLN A 65 2.73 1.64 -11.35
C GLN A 65 1.62 1.72 -12.42
N GLU A 66 0.55 0.94 -12.27
CA GLU A 66 -0.58 0.95 -13.20
C GLU A 66 -1.35 2.29 -13.20
N LEU A 67 -1.43 2.98 -12.05
CA LEU A 67 -1.95 4.35 -11.97
C LEU A 67 -1.07 5.36 -12.73
N GLY A 68 0.22 5.07 -12.91
CA GLY A 68 1.14 5.88 -13.72
C GLY A 68 0.97 5.66 -15.22
N GLY A 69 0.40 4.52 -15.62
CA GLY A 69 -0.02 4.20 -16.99
C GLY A 69 -1.48 4.54 -17.23
N ASP A 70 -2.10 3.82 -18.17
CA ASP A 70 -3.49 4.03 -18.61
C ASP A 70 -4.40 2.84 -18.24
N GLU A 71 -3.83 1.77 -17.68
CA GLU A 71 -4.49 0.53 -17.31
C GLU A 71 -5.69 0.75 -16.38
N LEU A 72 -5.58 1.68 -15.43
CA LEU A 72 -6.61 1.94 -14.41
C LEU A 72 -7.52 3.14 -14.73
N ASP A 73 -7.39 3.76 -15.90
CA ASP A 73 -8.14 4.98 -16.25
C ASP A 73 -9.65 4.76 -16.25
N HIS A 74 -10.06 3.54 -16.59
CA HIS A 74 -11.45 3.13 -16.62
C HIS A 74 -12.14 3.20 -15.24
N TRP A 75 -11.40 3.23 -14.13
CA TRP A 75 -11.95 3.36 -12.78
C TRP A 75 -12.46 4.77 -12.45
N PHE A 76 -12.08 5.76 -13.26
CA PHE A 76 -12.34 7.19 -12.99
C PHE A 76 -13.38 7.82 -13.91
N ARG A 77 -14.06 6.99 -14.70
CA ARG A 77 -15.14 7.37 -15.63
C ARG A 77 -16.39 7.82 -14.90
#